data_AF-A0A1I4NDE1-F1
#
_entry.id   AF-A0A1I4NDE1-F1
#
_cell.length_a   1.000
_cell.length_b   1.000
_cell.length_c   1.000
_cell.angle_alpha   90.00
_cell.angle_beta   90.00
_cell.angle_gamma   90.00
#
_symmetry.space_group_name_H-M   'P 1'
#
loop_
_entity.id
_entity.type
_entity.pdbx_description
1 polymer ?
#
loop_
_entity_poly.entity_id
_entity_poly.type
_entity_poly.pdbx_seq_one_letter_code
_entity_poly.pdbx_strand_id
1 'polypeptide(L)'
;MRLNVDDEFEVVNPGHSDLDKIIGEMAEDEFIVLIREDEYYIQAYFDSDPEASVIEYREGQEGNHFSASAISKEKVLEAFSLYLDGNEGFKKIHQWEMLEIDEIEYLEEE
;
A
#
# COMPACT_ATOMS: atom_id res chain seq x y z
N MET A 1 7.07 -12.61 -4.15
CA MET A 1 6.83 -11.19 -3.84
C MET A 1 6.99 -10.38 -5.11
N ARG A 2 6.12 -9.40 -5.34
CA ARG A 2 6.05 -8.57 -6.56
C ARG A 2 5.78 -7.13 -6.16
N LEU A 3 6.44 -6.18 -6.81
CA LEU A 3 6.14 -4.75 -6.70
C LEU A 3 5.51 -4.30 -8.00
N ASN A 4 4.39 -3.61 -7.93
CA ASN A 4 3.69 -3.05 -9.07
C ASN A 4 3.55 -1.53 -8.90
N VAL A 5 3.72 -0.78 -9.98
CA VAL A 5 3.47 0.68 -10.04
C VAL A 5 2.51 0.93 -11.20
N ASP A 6 1.38 1.55 -10.89
CA ASP A 6 0.34 1.95 -11.84
C ASP A 6 -0.17 0.86 -12.81
N ASP A 7 -0.04 -0.41 -12.46
CA ASP A 7 -0.27 -1.56 -13.37
C ASP A 7 0.60 -1.58 -14.64
N GLU A 8 1.50 -0.61 -14.82
CA GLU A 8 2.36 -0.48 -16.00
C GLU A 8 3.76 -1.09 -15.78
N PHE A 9 4.25 -1.05 -14.55
CA PHE A 9 5.60 -1.48 -14.20
C PHE A 9 5.60 -2.51 -13.08
N GLU A 10 6.31 -3.63 -13.31
CA GLU A 10 6.43 -4.71 -12.34
C GLU A 10 7.89 -5.07 -12.06
N VAL A 11 8.24 -5.23 -10.79
CA VAL A 11 9.50 -5.83 -10.33
C VAL A 11 9.21 -7.15 -9.61
N VAL A 12 9.77 -8.24 -10.13
CA VAL A 12 9.67 -9.56 -9.50
C VAL A 12 10.80 -9.73 -8.48
N ASN A 13 10.45 -10.10 -7.25
CA ASN A 13 11.36 -10.18 -6.09
C ASN A 13 12.14 -8.87 -5.85
N PRO A 14 11.43 -7.76 -5.56
CA PRO A 14 12.05 -6.47 -5.29
C PRO A 14 12.99 -6.53 -4.08
N GLY A 15 14.06 -5.74 -4.11
CA GLY A 15 14.94 -5.47 -2.97
C GLY A 15 14.76 -4.06 -2.42
N HIS A 16 15.45 -3.76 -1.31
CA HIS A 16 15.44 -2.43 -0.68
C HIS A 16 15.86 -1.30 -1.63
N SER A 17 16.83 -1.55 -2.52
CA SER A 17 17.25 -0.56 -3.52
C SER A 17 16.19 -0.26 -4.56
N ASP A 18 15.32 -1.22 -4.88
CA ASP A 18 14.22 -1.01 -5.81
C ASP A 18 13.15 -0.12 -5.16
N LEU A 19 12.82 -0.39 -3.89
CA LEU A 19 11.89 0.44 -3.12
C LEU A 19 12.38 1.88 -2.98
N ASP A 20 13.63 2.08 -2.57
CA ASP A 20 14.24 3.41 -2.41
C ASP A 20 14.17 4.23 -3.70
N LYS A 21 14.58 3.60 -4.81
CA LYS A 21 14.55 4.24 -6.12
C LYS A 21 13.11 4.58 -6.56
N ILE A 22 12.21 3.60 -6.53
CA ILE A 22 10.87 3.74 -7.08
C ILE A 22 10.08 4.77 -6.25
N ILE A 23 9.97 4.58 -4.93
CA ILE A 23 9.21 5.49 -4.06
C ILE A 23 9.83 6.91 -4.06
N GLY A 24 11.16 7.01 -4.17
CA GLY A 24 11.86 8.28 -4.33
C GLY A 24 11.45 9.02 -5.60
N GLU A 25 11.31 8.30 -6.72
CA GLU A 25 11.00 8.84 -8.05
C GLU A 25 9.50 9.01 -8.34
N MET A 26 8.60 8.42 -7.53
CA MET A 26 7.15 8.48 -7.77
C MET A 26 6.62 9.91 -7.91
N ALA A 27 5.73 10.14 -8.85
CA ALA A 27 5.03 11.39 -9.03
C ALA A 27 3.79 11.49 -8.11
N GLU A 28 3.09 12.62 -8.20
CA GLU A 28 1.72 12.76 -7.70
C GLU A 28 0.78 11.98 -8.63
N ASP A 29 -0.36 11.54 -8.10
CA ASP A 29 -1.38 10.71 -8.74
C ASP A 29 -0.92 9.30 -9.15
N GLU A 30 0.16 8.79 -8.54
CA GLU A 30 0.68 7.44 -8.77
C GLU A 30 0.38 6.52 -7.57
N PHE A 31 0.17 5.23 -7.86
CA PHE A 31 0.02 4.19 -6.86
C PHE A 31 1.08 3.09 -6.98
N ILE A 32 1.41 2.50 -5.85
CA ILE A 32 2.39 1.41 -5.73
C ILE A 32 1.85 0.31 -4.83
N VAL A 33 2.06 -0.95 -5.23
CA VAL A 33 1.59 -2.13 -4.49
C VAL A 33 2.74 -3.12 -4.35
N LEU A 34 3.09 -3.49 -3.11
CA LEU A 34 4.00 -4.58 -2.79
C LEU A 34 3.19 -5.80 -2.34
N ILE A 35 3.14 -6.81 -3.21
CA ILE A 35 2.36 -8.04 -3.04
C ILE A 35 3.27 -9.17 -2.58
N ARG A 36 2.98 -9.73 -1.40
CA ARG A 36 3.69 -10.90 -0.88
C ARG A 36 3.13 -12.19 -1.46
N GLU A 37 1.82 -12.36 -1.34
CA GLU A 37 1.00 -13.51 -1.75
C GLU A 37 -0.45 -13.05 -1.95
N ASP A 38 -1.32 -13.92 -2.48
CA ASP A 38 -2.72 -13.55 -2.76
C ASP A 38 -3.39 -13.03 -1.50
N GLU A 39 -4.03 -11.86 -1.60
CA GLU A 39 -4.66 -11.11 -0.50
C GLU A 39 -3.72 -10.58 0.61
N TYR A 40 -2.39 -10.70 0.46
CA TYR A 40 -1.41 -10.07 1.34
C TYR A 40 -0.58 -9.04 0.58
N TYR A 41 -0.89 -7.76 0.82
CA TYR A 41 -0.19 -6.64 0.20
C TYR A 41 -0.08 -5.44 1.15
N ILE A 42 0.84 -4.55 0.81
CA ILE A 42 0.85 -3.16 1.26
C ILE A 42 0.86 -2.27 0.01
N GLN A 43 0.04 -1.23 0.00
CA GLN A 43 -0.07 -0.28 -1.11
C GLN A 43 -0.02 1.15 -0.62
N ALA A 44 0.40 2.07 -1.49
CA ALA A 44 0.33 3.50 -1.24
C ALA A 44 -0.12 4.22 -2.51
N TYR A 45 -0.86 5.31 -2.32
CA TYR A 45 -1.22 6.27 -3.35
C TYR A 45 -0.75 7.65 -2.91
N PHE A 46 0.00 8.33 -3.78
CA PHE A 46 0.47 9.68 -3.55
C PHE A 46 -0.39 10.65 -4.32
N ASP A 47 -1.19 11.45 -3.62
CA ASP A 47 -2.00 12.49 -4.23
C ASP A 47 -1.23 13.81 -4.31
N SER A 48 -1.63 14.67 -5.25
CA SER A 48 -1.18 16.07 -5.31
C SER A 48 -1.48 16.87 -4.02
N ASP A 49 -2.53 16.51 -3.29
CA ASP A 49 -2.77 16.94 -1.92
C ASP A 49 -2.13 15.95 -0.93
N PRO A 50 -1.08 16.36 -0.17
CA PRO A 50 -0.43 15.48 0.80
C PRO A 50 -1.38 14.91 1.87
N GLU A 51 -2.48 15.59 2.19
CA GLU A 51 -3.46 15.09 3.16
C GLU A 51 -4.32 13.95 2.58
N ALA A 52 -4.46 13.88 1.26
CA ALA A 52 -5.18 12.84 0.53
C ALA A 52 -4.32 11.62 0.18
N SER A 53 -3.00 11.68 0.40
CA SER A 53 -2.12 10.52 0.22
C SER A 53 -2.42 9.44 1.25
N VAL A 54 -2.56 8.19 0.80
CA VAL A 54 -3.00 7.05 1.63
C VAL A 54 -2.09 5.85 1.48
N ILE A 55 -1.94 5.10 2.57
CA ILE A 55 -1.25 3.81 2.61
C ILE A 55 -2.23 2.80 3.18
N GLU A 56 -2.25 1.61 2.60
CA GLU A 56 -3.15 0.54 3.00
C GLU A 56 -2.41 -0.78 3.06
N TYR A 57 -2.84 -1.70 3.92
CA TYR A 57 -2.36 -3.07 3.88
C TYR A 57 -3.48 -4.05 4.17
N ARG A 58 -3.38 -5.23 3.55
CA ARG A 58 -4.30 -6.35 3.76
C ARG A 58 -3.54 -7.57 4.29
N GLU A 59 -4.10 -8.19 5.32
CA GLU A 59 -3.56 -9.42 5.93
C GLU A 59 -4.44 -10.64 5.61
N GLY A 60 -4.47 -11.02 4.33
CA GLY A 60 -5.27 -12.14 3.86
C GLY A 60 -6.72 -11.72 3.68
N GLN A 61 -7.61 -12.21 4.54
CA GLN A 61 -9.06 -12.07 4.34
C GLN A 61 -9.54 -10.61 4.26
N GLU A 62 -10.66 -10.40 3.57
CA GLU A 62 -11.27 -9.09 3.29
C GLU A 62 -11.47 -8.21 4.53
N GLY A 63 -11.85 -8.80 5.66
CA GLY A 63 -12.05 -8.08 6.93
C GLY A 63 -10.77 -7.62 7.65
N ASN A 64 -9.59 -7.89 7.09
CA ASN A 64 -8.30 -7.46 7.64
C ASN A 64 -7.63 -6.44 6.71
N HIS A 65 -8.39 -5.41 6.31
CA HIS A 65 -7.91 -4.30 5.51
C HIS A 65 -7.76 -3.05 6.38
N PHE A 66 -6.62 -2.38 6.29
CA PHE A 66 -6.30 -1.24 7.13
C PHE A 66 -5.75 -0.10 6.28
N SER A 67 -6.08 1.14 6.63
CA SER A 67 -5.60 2.35 5.96
C SER A 67 -4.98 3.34 6.95
N ALA A 68 -4.11 4.20 6.44
CA ALA A 68 -3.71 5.43 7.09
C ALA A 68 -3.54 6.53 6.04
N SER A 69 -3.89 7.77 6.40
CA SER A 69 -3.79 8.95 5.53
C SER A 69 -2.64 9.88 5.95
N ALA A 70 -2.46 10.98 5.20
CA ALA A 70 -1.48 12.04 5.46
C ALA A 70 -0.04 11.49 5.62
N ILE A 71 0.36 10.66 4.67
CA ILE A 71 1.65 9.97 4.67
C ILE A 71 2.72 10.76 3.92
N SER A 72 3.98 10.54 4.31
CA SER A 72 5.15 11.02 3.55
C SER A 72 5.84 9.85 2.85
N LYS A 73 6.53 10.13 1.75
CA LYS A 73 7.36 9.14 1.04
C LYS A 73 8.35 8.41 1.96
N GLU A 74 8.98 9.12 2.90
CA GLU A 74 9.89 8.51 3.89
C GLU A 74 9.19 7.44 4.73
N LYS A 75 7.99 7.72 5.26
CA LYS A 75 7.25 6.75 6.07
C LYS A 75 6.75 5.57 5.23
N VAL A 76 6.33 5.83 3.99
CA VAL A 76 5.96 4.77 3.04
C VAL A 76 7.14 3.86 2.76
N LEU A 77 8.31 4.44 2.46
CA LEU A 77 9.54 3.67 2.23
C LEU A 77 9.91 2.82 3.45
N GLU A 78 9.83 3.38 4.65
CA GLU A 78 10.08 2.63 5.89
C GLU A 78 9.09 1.47 6.07
N ALA A 79 7.78 1.72 5.90
CA ALA A 79 6.75 0.70 6.02
C ALA A 79 6.91 -0.42 4.97
N PHE A 80 7.17 -0.06 3.71
CA PHE A 80 7.40 -1.02 2.62
C PHE A 80 8.66 -1.84 2.85
N SER A 81 9.73 -1.23 3.36
CA SER A 81 10.99 -1.92 3.67
C SER A 81 10.81 -2.96 4.79
N LEU A 82 10.07 -2.59 5.86
CA LEU A 82 9.73 -3.51 6.94
C LEU A 82 8.81 -4.63 6.45
N TYR A 83 7.82 -4.32 5.61
CA TYR A 83 6.94 -5.30 5.01
C TYR A 83 7.70 -6.29 4.11
N LEU A 84 8.64 -5.80 3.30
CA LEU A 84 9.52 -6.59 2.44
C LEU A 84 10.31 -7.63 3.24
N ASP A 85 10.81 -7.24 4.40
CA ASP A 85 11.55 -8.12 5.32
C ASP A 85 10.65 -9.07 6.12
N GLY A 86 9.32 -9.00 5.94
CA GLY A 86 8.34 -9.76 6.72
C GLY A 86 8.24 -9.31 8.19
N ASN A 87 8.65 -8.07 8.48
CA ASN A 87 8.69 -7.51 9.82
C ASN A 87 7.42 -6.72 10.14
N GLU A 88 6.60 -7.19 11.08
CA GLU A 88 5.36 -6.53 11.52
C GLU A 88 5.55 -5.14 12.16
N GLY A 89 6.79 -4.66 12.32
CA GLY A 89 7.10 -3.31 12.76
C GLY A 89 6.43 -2.21 11.93
N PHE A 90 6.11 -2.47 10.65
CA PHE A 90 5.40 -1.53 9.78
C PHE A 90 4.04 -1.09 10.36
N LYS A 91 3.39 -1.97 11.15
CA LYS A 91 2.12 -1.70 11.85
C LYS A 91 2.22 -0.59 12.91
N LYS A 92 3.43 -0.11 13.21
CA LYS A 92 3.69 0.96 14.19
C LYS A 92 4.11 2.28 13.54
N ILE A 93 4.35 2.30 12.23
CA ILE A 93 4.82 3.49 11.50
C ILE A 93 3.69 4.50 11.30
N HIS A 94 2.47 3.99 11.11
CA HIS A 94 1.27 4.77 10.91
C HIS A 94 0.23 4.50 12.01
N GLN A 95 -0.73 5.42 12.14
CA GLN A 95 -1.94 5.19 12.90
C GLN A 95 -2.94 4.49 11.98
N TRP A 96 -2.90 3.17 11.99
CA TRP A 96 -3.74 2.35 11.13
C TRP A 96 -5.16 2.29 11.65
N GLU A 97 -6.11 2.51 10.75
CA GLU A 97 -7.54 2.35 10.99
C GLU A 97 -8.03 1.17 10.14
N MET A 98 -8.87 0.32 10.71
CA MET A 98 -9.50 -0.76 9.95
C MET A 98 -10.48 -0.13 8.96
N LEU A 99 -10.35 -0.49 7.68
CA LEU A 99 -11.32 -0.11 6.67
C LEU A 99 -12.56 -0.98 6.86
N GLU A 100 -13.65 -0.37 7.29
CA GLU A 100 -14.96 -1.02 7.26
C GLU A 100 -15.37 -1.13 5.79
N ILE A 101 -15.37 -2.37 5.27
CA ILE A 101 -15.98 -2.66 3.98
C ILE A 101 -17.48 -2.66 4.24
N ASP A 102 -18.11 -1.50 4.08
CA ASP A 102 -19.56 -1.44 3.97
C ASP A 102 -19.94 -2.35 2.79
N GLU A 103 -20.70 -3.41 3.06
CA GLU A 103 -21.29 -4.25 2.03
C GLU A 103 -21.98 -3.34 1.02
N ILE A 104 -21.41 -3.21 -0.18
CA ILE A 104 -22.10 -2.58 -1.29
C ILE A 104 -23.29 -3.50 -1.59
N GLU A 105 -24.47 -3.14 -1.08
CA GLU A 105 -25.73 -3.71 -1.56
C GLU A 105 -25.76 -3.49 -3.07
N TYR A 106 -25.53 -4.57 -3.83
CA TYR A 106 -25.86 -4.60 -5.24
C TYR A 106 -27.37 -4.37 -5.34
N LEU A 107 -27.77 -3.13 -5.64
CA LEU A 107 -29.09 -2.89 -6.18
C LEU A 107 -29.11 -3.56 -7.55
N GLU A 108 -29.61 -4.80 -7.60
CA GLU A 108 -30.07 -5.41 -8.83
C GLU A 108 -31.18 -4.48 -9.38
N GLU A 109 -30.83 -3.63 -10.34
CA GLU A 109 -31.84 -2.93 -11.13
C GLU A 109 -32.59 -3.99 -11.96
N GLU A 110 -33.86 -4.25 -11.59
CA GLU A 110 -34.82 -5.12 -12.28
C GLU A 110 -35.11 -4.70 -13.73
#